data_AF-A0A1Q1FJA8-F1
#
_entry.id   AF-A0A1Q1FJA8-F1
#
_cell.length_a   1.000
_cell.length_b   1.000
_cell.length_c   1.000
_cell.angle_alpha   90.00
_cell.angle_beta   90.00
_cell.angle_gamma   90.00
#
_symmetry.space_group_name_H-M   'P 1'
#
loop_
_entity.id
_entity.type
_entity.pdbx_description
1 polymer ?
#
loop_
_entity_poly.entity_id
_entity_poly.type
_entity_poly.pdbx_seq_one_letter_code
_entity_poly.pdbx_strand_id
1 'polypeptide(L)'
;MVETYDAAGWAEALARVRQVGHENRVVVSKTVEPGLPDSVEVRPSNFPWSIHGGAVRVYREDSPGEHVQIKEFRDRWEVSLDRVNPHYQPLGHARNDVPVASLVSLPLFAATQSVSLVGALASTTVEKQGSLVNDRLVPLAGKVLI
;
A
#
# COMPACT_ATOMS: atom_id res chain seq x y z
N MET A 1 -4.56 22.22 11.98
CA MET A 1 -3.30 22.83 11.52
C MET A 1 -2.26 21.75 11.64
N VAL A 2 -1.49 21.45 10.59
CA VAL A 2 -0.46 20.39 10.66
C VAL A 2 0.76 20.98 11.34
N GLU A 3 1.08 20.52 12.54
CA GLU A 3 2.31 20.91 13.22
C GLU A 3 3.48 20.01 12.77
N THR A 4 4.66 20.61 12.73
CA THR A 4 5.89 19.96 12.29
C THR A 4 6.92 20.09 13.39
N TYR A 5 7.53 18.97 13.77
CA TYR A 5 8.52 18.89 14.84
C TYR A 5 9.82 18.35 14.27
N ASP A 6 10.97 18.89 14.67
CA ASP A 6 12.26 18.30 14.31
C ASP A 6 12.68 17.27 15.35
N ALA A 7 13.41 16.24 14.91
CA ALA A 7 14.03 15.24 15.77
C ALA A 7 15.50 15.06 15.38
N ALA A 8 16.36 14.81 16.38
CA ALA A 8 17.79 14.65 16.21
C ALA A 8 18.18 13.29 15.60
N GLY A 9 17.24 12.35 15.47
CA GLY A 9 17.49 11.03 14.88
C GLY A 9 16.27 10.11 14.98
N TRP A 10 16.42 8.87 14.53
CA TRP A 10 15.30 7.93 14.42
C TRP A 10 14.64 7.58 15.74
N ALA A 11 15.42 7.35 16.80
CA ALA A 11 14.90 6.97 18.11
C ALA A 11 13.95 8.05 18.67
N GLU A 12 14.37 9.32 18.59
CA GLU A 12 13.54 10.45 19.01
C GLU A 12 12.33 10.60 18.09
N ALA A 13 12.52 10.51 16.77
CA ALA A 13 11.44 10.69 15.81
C ALA A 13 10.30 9.68 16.00
N LEU A 14 10.64 8.40 16.20
CA LEU A 14 9.66 7.32 16.39
C LEU A 14 8.95 7.41 17.75
N ALA A 15 9.65 7.84 18.81
CA ALA A 15 9.02 8.11 20.08
C ALA A 15 8.08 9.32 19.99
N ARG A 16 8.57 10.41 19.35
CA ARG A 16 7.86 11.68 19.24
C ARG A 16 6.62 11.56 18.37
N VAL A 17 6.67 10.85 17.24
CA VAL A 17 5.52 10.72 16.33
C VAL A 17 4.33 10.07 17.03
N ARG A 18 4.58 9.10 17.92
CA ARG A 18 3.53 8.45 18.72
C ARG A 18 2.98 9.36 19.82
N GLN A 19 3.77 10.31 20.32
CA GLN A 19 3.32 11.29 21.31
C GLN A 19 2.49 12.42 20.70
N VAL A 20 2.89 12.94 19.55
CA VAL A 20 2.19 14.07 18.89
C VAL A 20 0.90 13.62 18.18
N GLY A 21 0.76 12.32 17.93
CA GLY A 21 -0.45 11.74 17.38
C GLY A 21 -0.67 12.04 15.89
N HIS A 22 -1.89 11.78 15.44
CA HIS A 22 -2.28 11.95 14.03
C HIS A 22 -2.23 13.41 13.59
N GLU A 23 -2.20 13.61 12.27
CA GLU A 23 -2.21 14.94 11.61
C GLU A 23 -0.96 15.79 11.84
N ASN A 24 -0.04 15.34 12.68
CA ASN A 24 1.26 15.94 12.92
C ASN A 24 2.36 15.14 12.23
N ARG A 25 3.51 15.79 12.03
CA ARG A 25 4.68 15.15 11.44
C ARG A 25 5.95 15.49 12.17
N VAL A 26 6.89 14.55 12.15
CA VAL A 26 8.24 14.70 12.70
C VAL A 26 9.24 14.65 11.55
N VAL A 27 10.19 15.56 11.53
CA VAL A 27 11.21 15.70 10.49
C VAL A 27 12.54 15.21 11.03
N VAL A 28 13.26 14.45 10.22
CA VAL A 28 14.62 13.98 10.50
C VAL A 28 15.52 14.36 9.34
N SER A 29 16.65 15.01 9.62
CA SER A 29 17.62 15.35 8.57
C SER A 29 18.34 14.11 8.05
N LYS A 30 18.49 14.00 6.73
CA LYS A 30 19.31 12.96 6.10
C LYS A 30 20.82 13.14 6.34
N THR A 31 21.24 14.33 6.79
CA THR A 31 22.62 14.53 7.22
C THR A 31 22.96 13.77 8.50
N VAL A 32 21.95 13.50 9.34
CA VAL A 32 22.11 12.75 10.58
C VAL A 32 21.73 11.29 10.39
N GLU A 33 20.60 11.05 9.72
CA GLU A 33 20.08 9.70 9.46
C GLU A 33 19.99 9.47 7.94
N PRO A 34 21.04 8.95 7.28
CA PRO A 34 21.08 8.83 5.83
C PRO A 34 20.16 7.72 5.28
N GLY A 35 19.77 6.75 6.12
CA GLY A 35 18.95 5.60 5.76
C GLY A 35 17.64 5.53 6.55
N LEU A 36 16.85 4.49 6.26
CA LEU A 36 15.65 4.14 7.02
C LEU A 36 16.01 3.66 8.44
N PRO A 37 15.06 3.72 9.39
CA PRO A 37 15.30 3.19 10.74
C PRO A 37 15.35 1.66 10.71
N ASP A 38 16.37 1.07 11.34
CA ASP A 38 16.47 -0.39 11.49
C ASP A 38 15.51 -0.96 12.55
N SER A 39 14.94 -0.11 13.40
CA SER A 39 14.08 -0.50 14.53
C SER A 39 12.63 -0.76 14.16
N VAL A 40 12.22 -0.45 12.92
CA VAL A 40 10.85 -0.63 12.43
C VAL A 40 10.90 -1.29 11.07
N GLU A 41 10.18 -2.40 10.92
CA GLU A 41 10.02 -3.05 9.63
C GLU A 41 9.08 -2.22 8.75
N VAL A 42 9.63 -1.65 7.68
CA VAL A 42 8.88 -0.80 6.74
C VAL A 42 8.93 -1.36 5.33
N ARG A 43 7.83 -1.16 4.60
CA ARG A 43 7.70 -1.52 3.18
C ARG A 43 7.47 -0.28 2.32
N PRO A 44 8.02 -0.23 1.08
CA PRO A 44 7.65 0.80 0.12
C PRO A 44 6.15 0.74 -0.20
N SER A 45 5.51 1.91 -0.22
CA SER A 45 4.09 2.05 -0.52
C SER A 45 3.90 2.65 -1.92
N ASN A 46 3.30 1.88 -2.82
CA ASN A 46 3.02 2.30 -4.20
C ASN A 46 1.53 2.62 -4.43
N PHE A 47 0.76 2.90 -3.37
CA PHE A 47 -0.68 3.09 -3.51
C PHE A 47 -1.00 4.40 -4.24
N PRO A 48 -1.93 4.40 -5.23
CA PRO A 48 -2.29 5.58 -6.01
C PRO A 48 -2.77 6.78 -5.17
N TRP A 49 -3.31 6.51 -3.99
CA TRP A 49 -3.83 7.52 -3.06
C TRP A 49 -2.83 7.97 -2.00
N SER A 50 -1.60 7.43 -2.00
CA SER A 50 -0.55 8.00 -1.15
C SER A 50 -0.19 9.37 -1.69
N ILE A 51 -0.66 10.43 -1.01
CA ILE A 51 -0.34 11.80 -1.38
C ILE A 51 1.15 12.03 -1.10
N HIS A 52 1.98 11.83 -2.13
CA HIS A 52 3.43 11.93 -2.03
C HIS A 52 3.87 13.33 -1.59
N GLY A 53 3.14 14.39 -1.99
CA GLY A 53 3.40 15.75 -1.51
C GLY A 53 4.84 16.24 -1.75
N GLY A 54 5.47 15.76 -2.84
CA GLY A 54 6.88 16.05 -3.16
C GLY A 54 7.89 15.00 -2.64
N ALA A 55 7.44 13.99 -1.90
CA ALA A 55 8.30 12.88 -1.49
C ALA A 55 8.73 12.01 -2.70
N VAL A 56 9.99 11.58 -2.68
CA VAL A 56 10.61 10.66 -3.63
C VAL A 56 10.05 9.25 -3.45
N ARG A 57 9.76 8.87 -2.20
CA ARG A 57 9.19 7.57 -1.85
C ARG A 57 8.40 7.66 -0.55
N VAL A 58 7.42 6.78 -0.40
CA VAL A 58 6.68 6.59 0.84
C VAL A 58 6.90 5.15 1.32
N TYR A 59 7.13 5.00 2.62
CA TYR A 59 7.27 3.74 3.31
C TYR A 59 6.25 3.66 4.44
N ARG A 60 5.81 2.45 4.76
CA ARG A 60 4.82 2.20 5.82
C ARG A 60 5.28 1.02 6.65
N GLU A 61 5.07 1.12 7.96
CA GLU A 61 5.26 0.02 8.89
C GLU A 61 4.40 -1.18 8.46
N ASP A 62 4.98 -2.38 8.50
CA ASP A 62 4.36 -3.61 8.01
C ASP A 62 3.38 -4.21 9.04
N SER A 63 2.37 -3.42 9.42
CA SER A 63 1.38 -3.82 10.43
C SER A 63 -0.03 -3.36 10.08
N PRO A 64 -1.07 -4.13 10.45
CA PRO A 64 -2.45 -3.71 10.28
C PRO A 64 -2.85 -2.62 11.30
N GLY A 65 -3.76 -1.74 10.90
CA GLY A 65 -4.31 -0.69 11.78
C GLY A 65 -3.48 0.60 11.77
N GLU A 66 -3.35 1.21 12.95
CA GLU A 66 -2.51 2.39 13.14
C GLU A 66 -1.04 2.02 12.93
N HIS A 67 -0.35 2.80 12.11
CA HIS A 67 1.00 2.48 11.68
C HIS A 67 1.81 3.74 11.39
N VAL A 68 3.14 3.60 11.44
CA VAL A 68 4.06 4.65 11.03
C VAL A 68 4.12 4.73 9.50
N GLN A 69 4.03 5.95 8.98
CA GLN A 69 4.35 6.28 7.60
C GLN A 69 5.60 7.16 7.58
N ILE A 70 6.56 6.81 6.71
CA ILE A 70 7.80 7.55 6.47
C ILE A 70 7.81 8.04 5.03
N LYS A 71 7.94 9.35 4.82
CA LYS A 71 8.13 9.96 3.51
C LYS A 71 9.59 10.36 3.33
N GLU A 72 10.13 9.99 2.19
CA GLU A 72 11.49 10.31 1.79
C GLU A 72 11.52 11.57 0.95
N PHE A 73 12.21 12.60 1.42
CA PHE A 73 12.58 13.75 0.61
C PHE A 73 14.07 13.69 0.28
N ARG A 74 14.54 14.61 -0.55
CA ARG A 74 15.95 14.64 -0.99
C ARG A 74 16.90 14.86 0.19
N ASP A 75 16.51 15.71 1.13
CA ASP A 75 17.34 16.24 2.22
C ASP A 75 16.86 15.78 3.62
N ARG A 76 15.65 15.23 3.72
CA ARG A 76 15.02 14.86 4.99
C ARG A 76 14.09 13.67 4.88
N TRP A 77 13.69 13.17 6.04
CA TRP A 77 12.57 12.25 6.22
C TRP A 77 11.42 12.99 6.92
N GLU A 78 10.20 12.65 6.57
CA GLU A 78 9.00 13.05 7.34
C GLU A 78 8.31 11.79 7.88
N VAL A 79 8.01 11.78 9.16
CA VAL A 79 7.39 10.66 9.89
C VAL A 79 6.03 11.10 10.39
N SER A 80 5.00 10.29 10.17
CA SER A 80 3.63 10.57 10.60
C SER A 80 2.91 9.29 11.01
N LEU A 81 1.92 9.38 11.90
CA LEU A 81 1.00 8.28 12.15
C LEU A 81 -0.19 8.31 11.20
N ASP A 82 -0.52 7.17 10.64
CA ASP A 82 -1.71 6.96 9.83
C ASP A 82 -2.62 5.92 10.50
N ARG A 83 -3.93 6.14 10.41
CA ARG A 83 -4.96 5.34 11.09
C ARG A 83 -5.22 4.01 10.40
N VAL A 84 -4.95 3.92 9.10
CA VAL A 84 -5.34 2.76 8.29
C VAL A 84 -4.24 2.41 7.31
N ASN A 85 -3.65 1.23 7.46
CA ASN A 85 -2.69 0.73 6.51
C ASN A 85 -3.37 0.20 5.23
N PRO A 86 -3.12 0.80 4.05
CA PRO A 86 -3.79 0.43 2.81
C PRO A 86 -3.42 -0.98 2.33
N HIS A 87 -2.29 -1.54 2.78
CA HIS A 87 -1.90 -2.91 2.48
C HIS A 87 -2.89 -3.93 3.06
N TYR A 88 -3.52 -3.61 4.18
CA TYR A 88 -4.44 -4.51 4.87
C TYR A 88 -5.91 -4.04 4.82
N GLN A 89 -6.14 -2.73 4.66
CA GLN A 89 -7.47 -2.12 4.71
C GLN A 89 -7.66 -1.04 3.62
N PRO A 90 -7.61 -1.41 2.34
CA PRO A 90 -7.63 -0.46 1.23
C PRO A 90 -8.91 0.40 1.17
N LEU A 91 -10.07 -0.18 1.52
CA LEU A 91 -11.35 0.55 1.54
C LEU A 91 -11.45 1.56 2.68
N GLY A 92 -10.83 1.27 3.83
CA GLY A 92 -10.79 2.19 4.98
C GLY A 92 -9.94 3.43 4.67
N HIS A 93 -8.79 3.21 4.01
CA HIS A 93 -7.92 4.30 3.57
C HIS A 93 -8.58 5.18 2.51
N ALA A 94 -9.29 4.60 1.54
CA ALA A 94 -10.03 5.39 0.54
C ALA A 94 -11.11 6.28 1.16
N ARG A 95 -11.76 5.86 2.27
CA ARG A 95 -12.77 6.68 2.96
C ARG A 95 -12.17 7.88 3.70
N ASN A 96 -10.94 7.75 4.22
CA ASN A 96 -10.27 8.81 4.96
C ASN A 96 -9.61 9.84 4.01
N ASP A 97 -9.17 9.40 2.84
CA ASP A 97 -8.38 10.23 1.91
C ASP A 97 -9.22 10.86 0.79
N VAL A 98 -10.42 10.36 0.55
CA VAL A 98 -11.33 10.93 -0.46
C VAL A 98 -12.18 12.02 0.20
N PRO A 99 -12.12 13.28 -0.27
CA PRO A 99 -13.02 14.33 0.19
C PRO A 99 -14.46 13.86 0.05
N VAL A 100 -15.30 14.07 1.07
CA VAL A 100 -16.71 13.63 1.12
C VAL A 100 -17.50 13.95 -0.17
N ALA A 101 -17.15 15.05 -0.84
CA ALA A 101 -17.73 15.46 -2.13
C ALA A 101 -17.52 14.45 -3.28
N SER A 102 -16.53 13.57 -3.20
CA SER A 102 -16.25 12.53 -4.21
C SER A 102 -16.88 11.17 -3.87
N LEU A 103 -17.52 11.02 -2.70
CA LEU A 103 -18.26 9.80 -2.36
C LEU A 103 -19.59 9.70 -3.13
N VAL A 104 -20.09 10.80 -3.70
CA VAL A 104 -21.33 10.84 -4.50
C VAL A 104 -21.16 10.16 -5.87
N SER A 105 -19.92 9.92 -6.32
CA SER A 105 -19.63 9.21 -7.58
C SER A 105 -19.32 7.71 -7.39
N LEU A 106 -19.39 7.18 -6.17
CA LEU A 106 -19.12 5.77 -5.87
C LEU A 106 -19.91 4.74 -6.70
N PRO A 107 -21.18 4.92 -7.10
CA PRO A 107 -21.83 3.93 -7.95
C PRO A 107 -21.24 3.89 -9.38
N LEU A 108 -20.56 4.96 -9.83
CA LEU A 108 -19.89 4.99 -11.13
C LEU A 108 -18.46 4.43 -11.09
N PHE A 109 -17.78 4.51 -9.93
CA PHE A 109 -16.40 4.01 -9.75
C PHE A 109 -16.31 2.52 -9.38
N ALA A 110 -17.34 1.93 -8.75
CA ALA A 110 -17.39 0.48 -8.53
C ALA A 110 -17.47 -0.29 -9.88
N ALA A 111 -18.10 0.30 -10.90
CA ALA A 111 -18.27 -0.32 -12.21
C ALA A 111 -16.95 -0.42 -13.02
N THR A 112 -16.04 0.56 -12.88
CA THR A 112 -14.78 0.57 -13.63
C THR A 112 -13.68 -0.29 -13.00
N GLN A 113 -13.67 -0.47 -11.68
CA GLN A 113 -12.73 -1.40 -11.02
C GLN A 113 -13.20 -2.87 -11.08
N SER A 114 -14.50 -3.11 -11.29
CA SER A 114 -15.01 -4.46 -11.55
C SER A 114 -14.43 -5.07 -12.84
N VAL A 115 -14.10 -4.26 -13.85
CA VAL A 115 -13.50 -4.75 -15.10
C VAL A 115 -12.07 -5.28 -14.86
N SER A 116 -11.28 -4.60 -14.03
CA SER A 116 -9.90 -5.02 -13.74
C SER A 116 -9.82 -6.19 -12.76
N LEU A 117 -10.74 -6.27 -11.78
CA LEU A 117 -10.79 -7.39 -10.83
C LEU A 117 -11.38 -8.65 -11.47
N VAL A 118 -12.36 -8.53 -12.37
CA VAL A 118 -12.84 -9.66 -13.20
C VAL A 118 -11.76 -10.12 -14.17
N GLY A 119 -10.95 -9.22 -14.72
CA GLY A 119 -9.78 -9.59 -15.55
C GLY A 119 -8.73 -10.41 -14.79
N ALA A 120 -8.43 -10.06 -13.54
CA ALA A 120 -7.48 -10.78 -12.68
C ALA A 120 -8.04 -12.14 -12.18
N LEU A 121 -9.35 -12.23 -11.93
CA LEU A 121 -10.02 -13.49 -11.59
C LEU A 121 -10.22 -14.41 -12.80
N ALA A 122 -10.38 -13.86 -14.01
CA ALA A 122 -10.44 -14.63 -15.25
C ALA A 122 -9.06 -15.19 -15.63
N SER A 123 -7.98 -14.42 -15.47
CA SER A 123 -6.62 -14.91 -15.75
C SER A 123 -6.15 -15.98 -14.76
N THR A 124 -6.50 -15.86 -13.48
CA THR A 124 -6.23 -16.92 -12.48
C THR A 124 -7.13 -18.16 -12.65
N THR A 125 -8.35 -18.00 -13.19
CA THR A 125 -9.22 -19.15 -13.52
C THR A 125 -8.77 -19.85 -14.81
N VAL A 126 -8.28 -19.11 -15.81
CA VAL A 126 -7.73 -19.68 -17.06
C VAL A 126 -6.43 -20.43 -16.82
N GLU A 127 -5.53 -19.95 -15.95
CA GLU A 127 -4.33 -20.73 -15.57
C GLU A 127 -4.68 -22.02 -14.82
N LYS A 128 -5.69 -21.98 -13.93
CA LYS A 128 -6.12 -23.17 -13.19
C LYS A 128 -6.88 -24.18 -14.06
N GLN A 129 -7.63 -23.73 -15.07
CA GLN A 129 -8.27 -24.61 -16.05
C GLN A 129 -7.32 -25.10 -17.14
N GLY A 130 -6.32 -24.31 -17.56
CA GLY A 130 -5.29 -24.73 -18.52
C GLY A 130 -4.36 -25.83 -17.99
N SER A 131 -4.13 -25.85 -16.68
CA SER A 131 -3.41 -26.95 -16.00
C SER A 131 -4.24 -28.24 -15.92
N LEU A 132 -5.57 -28.13 -15.82
CA LEU A 132 -6.48 -29.28 -15.78
C LEU A 132 -6.77 -29.91 -17.15
N VAL A 133 -6.49 -29.22 -18.26
CA VAL A 133 -6.69 -29.73 -19.63
C VAL A 133 -5.48 -30.54 -20.12
N ASN A 134 -4.28 -30.34 -19.57
CA ASN A 134 -3.09 -31.09 -19.98
C ASN A 134 -2.96 -32.49 -19.35
N ASP A 135 -3.72 -32.80 -18.28
CA ASP A 135 -3.67 -34.11 -17.62
C ASP A 135 -4.72 -35.13 -18.14
N ARG A 136 -5.44 -34.84 -19.23
CA ARG A 136 -6.43 -35.77 -19.81
C ARG A 136 -6.45 -35.90 -21.33
N LEU A 137 -5.33 -35.67 -22.00
CA LEU A 137 -5.14 -36.18 -23.36
C LEU A 137 -4.61 -37.62 -23.31
N VAL A 138 -5.50 -38.57 -23.02
CA VAL A 138 -5.28 -39.97 -23.38
C VAL A 138 -5.53 -40.07 -24.90
N PRO A 139 -4.57 -40.50 -25.73
CA PRO A 139 -4.81 -40.70 -27.14
C PRO A 139 -5.71 -41.93 -27.32
N LEU A 140 -6.95 -41.72 -27.76
CA LEU A 140 -7.79 -42.76 -28.33
C LEU A 140 -7.28 -43.08 -29.74
N ALA A 141 -6.23 -43.90 -29.81
CA ALA A 141 -5.81 -44.58 -31.02
C ALA A 141 -5.78 -46.09 -30.75
N GLY A 142 -6.70 -46.82 -31.38
CA GLY A 142 -6.57 -48.26 -31.57
C GLY A 142 -7.83 -49.08 -31.28
N LYS A 143 -8.68 -49.27 -32.29
CA LYS A 143 -8.87 -50.57 -32.99
C LYS A 143 -10.12 -50.56 -33.88
N VAL A 144 -9.88 -50.66 -35.18
CA VAL A 144 -10.72 -51.39 -36.14
C VAL A 144 -9.97 -52.70 -36.48
N LEU A 145 -10.73 -53.73 -36.88
CA LEU A 145 -10.45 -55.16 -37.15
C LEU A 145 -10.90 -56.08 -35.99
N ILE A 146 -11.81 -57.04 -36.16
CA ILE A 146 -12.43 -57.72 -37.32
C ILE A 146 -13.92 -57.91 -37.03
#